data_AF-A0A958RVA8-F1
#
_entry.id   AF-A0A958RVA8-F1
#
_cell.length_a   1.000
_cell.length_b   1.000
_cell.length_c   1.000
_cell.angle_alpha   90.00
_cell.angle_beta   90.00
_cell.angle_gamma   90.00
#
_symmetry.space_group_name_H-M   'P 1'
#
loop_
_entity.id
_entity.type
_entity.pdbx_description
1 polymer ?
#
loop_
_entity_poly.entity_id
_entity_poly.type
_entity_poly.pdbx_seq_one_letter_code
_entity_poly.pdbx_strand_id
1 'polypeptide(L)' 'FIISELKTAFQIGFIIYLPFLVIDMVIASVLMAMGMMMLPPVVVSLPFKIMLFVLVDGWGLIVGSMVKSFG' A
#
# COMPACT_ATOMS: atom_id res chain seq x y z
N PHE A 1 -16.82 -21.20 5.25
CA PHE A 1 -15.53 -20.99 5.90
C PHE A 1 -14.47 -20.51 4.92
N ILE A 2 -13.93 -21.32 3.99
CA ILE A 2 -12.85 -20.87 3.10
C ILE A 2 -13.23 -19.63 2.24
N ILE A 3 -14.45 -19.61 1.68
CA ILE A 3 -14.93 -18.47 0.88
C ILE A 3 -15.11 -17.21 1.73
N SER A 4 -15.54 -17.34 2.99
CA SER A 4 -15.71 -16.20 3.89
C SER A 4 -14.36 -15.62 4.32
N GLU A 5 -13.38 -16.47 4.62
CA GLU A 5 -12.00 -16.06 4.92
C GLU A 5 -11.35 -15.32 3.75
N LEU A 6 -11.51 -15.84 2.52
CA LEU A 6 -11.02 -15.17 1.31
C LEU A 6 -11.60 -13.76 1.16
N LYS A 7 -12.92 -13.60 1.37
CA LYS A 7 -13.56 -12.28 1.30
C LYS A 7 -12.97 -11.32 2.34
N THR A 8 -12.80 -11.76 3.58
CA THR A 8 -12.20 -10.97 4.66
C THR A 8 -10.76 -10.58 4.31
N ALA A 9 -9.96 -11.53 3.82
CA ALA A 9 -8.58 -11.28 3.40
C ALA A 9 -8.48 -10.24 2.28
N PHE A 10 -9.36 -10.29 1.27
CA PHE A 10 -9.41 -9.28 0.20
C PHE A 10 -9.79 -7.90 0.73
N GLN A 11 -10.74 -7.81 1.66
CA GLN A 11 -11.12 -6.54 2.28
C GLN A 11 -9.96 -5.92 3.07
N ILE A 12 -9.27 -6.72 3.89
CA ILE A 12 -8.09 -6.29 4.64
C ILE A 12 -6.98 -5.85 3.69
N GLY A 13 -6.66 -6.67 2.69
CA GLY A 13 -5.63 -6.37 1.70
C GLY A 13 -5.91 -5.10 0.91
N PHE A 14 -7.18 -4.87 0.53
CA PHE A 14 -7.57 -3.65 -0.18
C PHE A 14 -7.36 -2.39 0.66
N ILE A 15 -7.77 -2.42 1.93
CA ILE A 15 -7.60 -1.28 2.85
C ILE A 15 -6.11 -0.98 3.08
N ILE A 16 -5.28 -2.01 3.26
CA ILE A 16 -3.83 -1.86 3.44
C ILE A 16 -3.17 -1.30 2.16
N TYR A 17 -3.64 -1.70 0.98
CA TYR A 17 -3.07 -1.28 -0.30
C TYR A 17 -3.37 0.19 -0.65
N LEU A 18 -4.51 0.71 -0.18
CA LEU A 18 -5.02 2.04 -0.52
C LEU A 18 -4.03 3.21 -0.31
N PRO A 19 -3.33 3.35 0.83
CA PRO A 19 -2.33 4.40 1.01
C PRO A 19 -1.16 4.31 0.01
N PHE A 20 -0.72 3.10 -0.34
CA PHE A 20 0.36 2.91 -1.32
C PHE A 20 -0.07 3.29 -2.74
N LEU A 21 -1.33 3.01 -3.09
CA LEU A 21 -1.94 3.42 -4.35
C LEU A 21 -1.96 4.96 -4.48
N VAL A 22 -2.30 5.67 -3.39
CA VAL A 22 -2.25 7.15 -3.37
C VAL A 22 -0.84 7.66 -3.64
N ILE A 23 0.20 7.07 -3.02
CA ILE A 23 1.60 7.44 -3.27
C ILE A 23 1.95 7.27 -4.76
N ASP A 24 1.57 6.15 -5.37
CA ASP A 24 1.84 5.89 -6.79
C ASP A 24 1.19 6.93 -7.70
N MET A 25 -0.08 7.26 -7.47
CA MET A 25 -0.80 8.26 -8.28
C MET A 25 -0.20 9.65 -8.13
N VAL A 26 0.15 10.05 -6.90
CA VAL A 26 0.77 11.35 -6.64
C VAL A 26 2.12 11.43 -7.36
N ILE A 27 2.99 10.43 -7.19
CA ILE A 27 4.32 10.44 -7.81
C ILE A 27 4.25 10.37 -9.33
N ALA A 28 3.33 9.57 -9.89
CA ALA A 28 3.09 9.54 -11.33
C ALA A 28 2.65 10.92 -11.85
N SER A 29 1.72 11.60 -11.17
CA SER A 29 1.26 12.94 -11.57
C SER A 29 2.37 13.99 -11.52
N VAL A 30 3.24 13.94 -10.51
CA VAL A 30 4.38 14.87 -10.38
C VAL A 30 5.41 14.61 -11.47
N LEU A 31 5.77 13.35 -11.74
CA LEU A 31 6.72 13.01 -12.81
C LEU A 31 6.18 13.40 -14.20
N MET A 32 4.90 13.19 -14.45
CA MET A 32 4.25 13.64 -15.68
C MET A 32 4.27 15.17 -15.81
N ALA A 33 4.01 15.90 -14.72
CA ALA A 33 4.08 17.36 -14.70
C ALA A 33 5.50 17.89 -14.95
N MET A 34 6.53 17.16 -14.54
CA MET A 34 7.94 17.47 -14.81
C MET A 34 8.39 17.08 -16.24
N GLY A 35 7.53 16.45 -17.04
CA GLY A 35 7.88 15.96 -18.38
C GLY A 35 8.73 14.69 -18.40
N MET A 36 8.92 14.02 -17.25
CA MET A 36 9.75 12.83 -17.11
C MET A 36 8.99 11.54 -17.46
N MET A 37 8.62 11.40 -18.75
CA MET A 37 7.80 10.28 -19.25
C MET A 37 8.53 8.93 -19.28
N MET A 38 9.87 8.94 -19.31
CA MET A 38 10.70 7.74 -19.46
C MET A 38 11.14 7.13 -18.12
N LEU A 39 10.99 7.86 -17.01
CA LEU A 39 11.33 7.35 -15.69
C LEU A 39 10.12 6.58 -15.14
N PRO A 40 10.24 5.26 -14.85
CA PRO A 40 9.13 4.51 -14.29
C PRO A 40 8.74 5.07 -12.91
N PRO A 41 7.49 5.55 -12.71
CA PRO A 41 7.08 6.16 -11.43
C PRO A 41 7.24 5.23 -10.23
N VAL A 42 7.17 3.91 -10.46
CA VAL A 42 7.33 2.87 -9.44
C VAL A 42 8.69 2.91 -8.77
N VAL A 43 9.76 3.22 -9.52
CA VAL A 43 11.13 3.29 -8.96
C VAL A 43 11.25 4.48 -8.02
N VAL A 44 10.62 5.60 -8.37
CA VAL A 44 10.58 6.80 -7.52
C VAL A 44 9.67 6.59 -6.33
N SER A 45 8.53 5.88 -6.48
CA SER A 45 7.57 5.68 -5.40
C SER A 45 8.00 4.67 -4.34
N LEU A 46 8.83 3.70 -4.70
CA LEU A 46 9.32 2.66 -3.80
C LEU A 46 9.91 3.20 -2.47
N PRO A 47 10.89 4.13 -2.45
CA PRO A 47 11.41 4.66 -1.19
C PRO A 47 10.36 5.38 -0.34
N PHE A 48 9.40 6.10 -0.96
CA PHE A 48 8.30 6.76 -0.22
C PHE A 48 7.35 5.74 0.40
N LYS A 49 7.04 4.65 -0.30
CA LYS A 49 6.23 3.55 0.25
C LYS A 49 6.90 2.90 1.46
N ILE A 50 8.21 2.60 1.35
CA ILE A 50 8.98 2.02 2.44
C ILE A 50 9.03 2.99 3.63
N MET A 51 9.27 4.27 3.37
CA MET A 51 9.29 5.30 4.41
C MET A 51 7.94 5.37 5.14
N LEU A 52 6.83 5.49 4.41
CA LEU A 52 5.49 5.51 5.00
C LEU A 52 5.24 4.24 5.84
N PHE A 53 5.57 3.08 5.28
CA PHE A 53 5.36 1.80 5.95
C PHE A 53 6.14 1.68 7.27
N VAL A 54 7.37 2.17 7.32
CA VAL A 54 8.18 2.19 8.56
C VAL A 54 7.64 3.23 9.55
N LEU A 55 7.27 4.42 9.08
CA LEU A 55 6.79 5.52 9.94
C LEU A 55 5.51 5.19 10.69
N VAL A 56 4.62 4.40 10.09
CA VAL A 56 3.34 4.01 10.70
C VAL A 56 3.41 2.71 11.51
N ASP A 57 4.61 2.16 11.73
CA ASP A 57 4.79 0.79 12.26
C ASP A 57 3.92 -0.24 11.51
N GLY A 58 4.07 -0.27 10.19
CA GLY A 58 3.22 -1.06 9.30
C GLY A 58 3.24 -2.56 9.59
N TRP A 59 4.36 -3.10 10.07
CA TRP A 59 4.43 -4.50 10.51
C TRP A 59 3.53 -4.76 11.72
N GLY A 60 3.56 -3.88 12.73
CA GLY A 60 2.69 -3.96 13.89
C GLY A 60 1.20 -3.88 13.52
N LEU A 61 0.84 -2.97 12.61
CA LEU A 61 -0.53 -2.83 12.11
C LEU A 61 -1.01 -4.06 11.35
N ILE A 62 -0.19 -4.61 10.45
CA ILE A 62 -0.55 -5.79 9.66
C ILE A 62 -0.73 -7.01 10.58
N VAL A 63 0.26 -7.31 11.43
CA VAL A 63 0.19 -8.45 12.34
C VAL A 63 -0.97 -8.30 13.33
N GLY A 64 -1.15 -7.11 13.90
CA GLY A 64 -2.26 -6.82 14.81
C GLY A 64 -3.62 -6.99 14.16
N SER A 65 -3.79 -6.57 12.90
CA SER A 65 -5.04 -6.75 12.15
C SER A 65 -5.35 -8.22 11.87
N MET A 66 -4.34 -9.03 11.55
CA MET A 66 -4.52 -10.46 11.34
C MET A 66 -4.90 -11.18 12.64
N VAL A 67 -4.18 -10.91 13.74
CA VAL A 67 -4.47 -11.54 15.05
C VAL A 67 -5.88 -11.19 15.54
N LYS A 68 -6.33 -9.95 15.37
CA LYS A 68 -7.71 -9.54 15.70
C LYS A 68 -8.77 -10.19 14.81
N SER A 69 -8.44 -10.58 13.58
CA SER A 69 -9.36 -11.22 12.66
C SER A 69 -9.63 -12.70 12.99
N PHE A 70 -8.76 -13.36 13.77
CA PHE A 70 -8.92 -14.76 14.17
C PHE A 70 -9.63 -14.95 15.52
N GLY A 71 -9.88 -13.85 16.26
CA GLY A 71 -10.51 -13.84 17.58
C GLY A 71 -12.01 -13.63 17.55
#